data_AF-A0A3S5ERX3-F1
#
_entry.id   AF-A0A3S5ERX3-F1
#
_cell.length_a   1.000
_cell.length_b   1.000
_cell.length_c   1.000
_cell.angle_alpha   90.00
_cell.angle_beta   90.00
_cell.angle_gamma   90.00
#
_symmetry.space_group_name_H-M   'P 1'
#
loop_
_entity.id
_entity.type
_entity.pdbx_description
1 polymer ?
#
loop_
_entity_poly.entity_id
_entity_poly.type
_entity_poly.pdbx_seq_one_letter_code
_entity_poly.pdbx_strand_id
1 'polypeptide(L)'
;MLNSTGLTINGGPKVVKDGIDAGNKKITNVSEGDLSNTSKDAVNGSQLYATNQNVTNISNEVAKGWNLTTSKSGTGNVSNNTTEKVAMGETVTIEAGDNINITQAAKKVTIATSLTPNFTSVDTGNLTVRGGGKVDFGGNNITNVGAPVSDNDATTKKYVDDGRTTVNSTDKSVNVTKSGQNPANYDLSVNMTKVANDVNLKYSADNGNGTNKLSEEVKFKGSDYINTTAKNGEIGFDLSQAAKDKLDNAVQNFTVGADKNNQATGLNITNGGRFDIVGKENNYIETAVEGSNITVGLNANATEAIEKAHKGFGLKAEDGNNITHQLGEPIEVVGGNSNLNTTVADGKVKINLNNTLDLTNAGSVKLGDTTLNNSGLTINNGPSVTKDGINAGNKTITNVANGTNGTDAVNLDQLNASISTEKVVKKADEDNIATVTTQSGKMPVRKVKPMKSAYRKML
;
A
#
# COMPACT_ATOMS: atom_id res chain seq x y z
N MET A 1 175.92 -61.73 -59.90
CA MET A 1 177.09 -61.39 -60.74
C MET A 1 177.43 -59.93 -60.52
N LEU A 2 178.71 -59.61 -60.26
CA LEU A 2 179.19 -58.23 -60.18
C LEU A 2 179.81 -57.83 -61.53
N ASN A 3 179.40 -56.70 -62.09
CA ASN A 3 179.93 -56.17 -63.35
C ASN A 3 179.95 -54.63 -63.36
N SER A 4 180.29 -54.03 -64.50
CA SER A 4 180.43 -52.57 -64.69
C SER A 4 179.16 -51.75 -64.46
N THR A 5 177.99 -52.38 -64.44
CA THR A 5 176.71 -51.71 -64.16
C THR A 5 176.25 -51.86 -62.70
N GLY A 6 176.88 -52.79 -61.96
CA GLY A 6 176.62 -53.05 -60.55
C GLY A 6 176.48 -54.54 -60.22
N LEU A 7 175.88 -54.82 -59.06
CA LEU A 7 175.58 -56.15 -58.57
C LEU A 7 174.16 -56.55 -58.98
N THR A 8 174.02 -57.63 -59.74
CA THR A 8 172.71 -58.23 -60.03
C THR A 8 172.66 -59.67 -59.51
N ILE A 9 171.68 -59.97 -58.66
CA ILE A 9 171.38 -61.34 -58.21
C ILE A 9 170.20 -61.84 -59.04
N ASN A 10 170.39 -62.95 -59.77
CA ASN A 10 169.33 -63.47 -60.64
C ASN A 10 168.12 -63.93 -59.80
N GLY A 11 166.92 -63.42 -60.09
CA GLY A 11 165.72 -63.62 -59.27
C GLY A 11 165.75 -62.94 -57.88
N GLY A 12 166.72 -62.05 -57.66
CA GLY A 12 166.98 -61.40 -56.38
C GLY A 12 167.18 -59.88 -56.47
N PRO A 13 167.58 -59.24 -55.36
CA PRO A 13 167.89 -57.82 -55.34
C PRO A 13 169.01 -57.45 -56.31
N LYS A 14 168.98 -56.22 -56.82
CA LYS A 14 170.07 -55.63 -57.61
C LYS A 14 170.42 -54.23 -57.11
N VAL A 15 171.72 -53.94 -57.12
CA VAL A 15 172.29 -52.63 -56.81
C VAL A 15 173.05 -52.19 -58.05
N VAL A 16 172.45 -51.28 -58.82
CA VAL A 16 172.96 -50.80 -60.10
C VAL A 16 172.91 -49.28 -60.17
N LYS A 17 173.57 -48.69 -61.18
CA LYS A 17 173.71 -47.23 -61.29
C LYS A 17 172.41 -46.41 -61.24
N ASP A 18 171.30 -46.99 -61.71
CA ASP A 18 170.00 -46.30 -61.79
C ASP A 18 169.17 -46.45 -60.51
N GLY A 19 169.69 -47.17 -59.51
CA GLY A 19 169.09 -47.29 -58.20
C GLY A 19 169.14 -48.69 -57.61
N ILE A 20 168.44 -48.83 -56.49
CA ILE A 20 168.31 -50.08 -55.76
C ILE A 20 166.91 -50.63 -56.02
N ASP A 21 166.85 -51.86 -56.51
CA ASP A 21 165.61 -52.61 -56.65
C ASP A 21 165.72 -53.85 -55.76
N ALA A 22 164.84 -53.93 -54.77
CA ALA A 22 164.78 -55.06 -53.84
C ALA A 22 164.26 -56.36 -54.48
N GLY A 23 163.77 -56.29 -55.73
CA GLY A 23 163.27 -57.44 -56.48
C GLY A 23 162.01 -58.04 -55.84
N ASN A 24 161.08 -57.17 -55.39
CA ASN A 24 159.86 -57.54 -54.65
C ASN A 24 160.11 -58.32 -53.34
N LYS A 25 161.33 -58.26 -52.80
CA LYS A 25 161.63 -58.80 -51.47
C LYS A 25 161.55 -57.70 -50.42
N LYS A 26 161.33 -58.09 -49.16
CA LYS A 26 161.40 -57.16 -48.03
C LYS A 26 162.84 -56.66 -47.88
N ILE A 27 163.01 -55.35 -47.72
CA ILE A 27 164.26 -54.78 -47.24
C ILE A 27 164.19 -54.82 -45.72
N THR A 28 164.95 -55.73 -45.12
CA THR A 28 164.97 -55.95 -43.67
C THR A 28 166.15 -55.24 -43.00
N ASN A 29 166.06 -55.02 -41.69
CA ASN A 29 167.08 -54.34 -40.89
C ASN A 29 167.34 -52.89 -41.33
N VAL A 30 166.29 -52.21 -41.78
CA VAL A 30 166.32 -50.76 -42.04
C VAL A 30 166.07 -50.05 -40.71
N SER A 31 167.08 -49.31 -40.22
CA SER A 31 166.94 -48.42 -39.08
C SER A 31 165.86 -47.36 -39.36
N GLU A 32 165.30 -46.76 -38.31
CA GLU A 32 164.32 -45.69 -38.49
C GLU A 32 164.96 -44.51 -39.24
N GLY A 33 164.31 -44.05 -40.31
CA GLY A 33 164.76 -42.88 -41.06
C GLY A 33 164.41 -41.60 -40.32
N ASP A 34 165.12 -40.50 -40.57
CA ASP A 34 164.76 -39.22 -39.92
C ASP A 34 163.39 -38.71 -40.42
N LEU A 35 162.52 -38.26 -39.51
CA LEU A 35 161.18 -37.75 -39.81
C LEU A 35 161.19 -36.22 -39.83
N SER A 36 161.79 -35.65 -40.87
CA SER A 36 161.83 -34.20 -41.13
C SER A 36 161.34 -33.88 -42.55
N ASN A 37 160.93 -32.63 -42.80
CA ASN A 37 160.36 -32.22 -44.09
C ASN A 37 161.36 -32.25 -45.27
N THR A 38 162.66 -32.32 -44.99
CA THR A 38 163.73 -32.43 -45.99
C THR A 38 164.30 -33.83 -46.11
N SER A 39 163.97 -34.74 -45.18
CA SER A 39 164.50 -36.10 -45.14
C SER A 39 164.25 -36.84 -46.46
N LYS A 40 165.27 -37.60 -46.87
CA LYS A 40 165.23 -38.52 -48.00
C LYS A 40 165.51 -39.96 -47.55
N ASP A 41 165.53 -40.20 -46.25
CA ASP A 41 165.73 -41.53 -45.69
C ASP A 41 164.53 -42.42 -46.00
N ALA A 42 164.79 -43.72 -46.18
CA ALA A 42 163.72 -44.69 -46.26
C ALA A 42 163.09 -44.87 -44.88
N VAL A 43 161.78 -44.71 -44.78
CA VAL A 43 161.04 -45.02 -43.55
C VAL A 43 160.77 -46.51 -43.48
N ASN A 44 160.94 -47.08 -42.29
CA ASN A 44 160.62 -48.48 -42.06
C ASN A 44 159.17 -48.64 -41.57
N GLY A 45 158.74 -49.89 -41.39
CA GLY A 45 157.37 -50.18 -40.98
C GLY A 45 156.99 -49.68 -39.58
N SER A 46 157.93 -49.55 -38.63
CA SER A 46 157.60 -49.10 -37.26
C SER A 46 157.13 -47.65 -37.25
N GLN A 47 157.75 -46.80 -38.06
CA GLN A 47 157.42 -45.37 -38.13
C GLN A 47 156.04 -45.12 -38.73
N LEU A 48 155.72 -45.77 -39.86
CA LEU A 48 154.39 -45.65 -40.48
C LEU A 48 153.30 -46.26 -39.57
N TYR A 49 153.62 -47.36 -38.88
CA TYR A 49 152.70 -47.95 -37.91
C TYR A 49 152.39 -46.98 -36.76
N ALA A 50 153.40 -46.32 -36.19
CA ALA A 50 153.19 -45.34 -35.12
C ALA A 50 152.27 -44.19 -35.55
N THR A 51 152.46 -43.63 -36.75
CA THR A 51 151.57 -42.59 -37.29
C THR A 51 150.13 -43.11 -37.47
N ASN A 52 149.95 -44.32 -38.02
CA ASN A 52 148.63 -44.91 -38.20
C ASN A 52 147.92 -45.20 -36.88
N GLN A 53 148.66 -45.57 -35.83
CA GLN A 53 148.09 -45.70 -34.48
C GLN A 53 147.58 -44.34 -33.96
N ASN A 54 148.31 -43.25 -34.20
CA ASN A 54 147.87 -41.91 -33.80
C ASN A 54 146.61 -41.45 -34.56
N VAL A 55 146.54 -41.70 -35.87
CA VAL A 55 145.34 -41.40 -36.67
C VAL A 55 144.15 -42.23 -36.20
N THR A 56 144.37 -43.50 -35.89
CA THR A 56 143.33 -44.39 -35.35
C THR A 56 142.85 -43.90 -33.99
N ASN A 57 143.76 -43.49 -33.11
CA ASN A 57 143.41 -42.93 -31.80
C ASN A 57 142.57 -41.66 -31.93
N ILE A 58 142.96 -40.71 -32.80
CA ILE A 58 142.18 -39.49 -33.05
C ILE A 58 140.80 -39.83 -33.60
N SER A 59 140.72 -40.76 -34.56
CA SER A 59 139.45 -41.21 -35.14
C SER A 59 138.54 -41.81 -34.07
N ASN A 60 139.11 -42.61 -33.17
CA ASN A 60 138.39 -43.18 -32.04
C ASN A 60 137.92 -42.10 -31.06
N GLU A 61 138.73 -41.09 -30.73
CA GLU A 61 138.31 -39.99 -29.85
C GLU A 61 137.20 -39.13 -30.49
N VAL A 62 137.31 -38.79 -31.78
CA VAL A 62 136.26 -38.05 -32.50
C VAL A 62 134.96 -38.85 -32.55
N ALA A 63 135.06 -40.17 -32.76
CA ALA A 63 133.91 -41.06 -32.75
C ALA A 63 133.25 -41.18 -31.36
N LYS A 64 133.89 -40.75 -30.27
CA LYS A 64 133.25 -40.70 -28.95
C LYS A 64 132.23 -39.56 -28.82
N GLY A 65 132.29 -38.52 -29.64
CA GLY A 65 131.30 -37.43 -29.59
C GLY A 65 131.20 -36.76 -28.21
N TRP A 66 130.00 -36.31 -27.83
CA TRP A 66 129.70 -35.79 -26.49
C TRP A 66 128.32 -36.26 -26.04
N ASN A 67 128.07 -36.20 -24.73
CA ASN A 67 126.82 -36.65 -24.13
C ASN A 67 125.92 -35.46 -23.80
N LEU A 68 124.64 -35.54 -24.18
CA LEU A 68 123.59 -34.60 -23.80
C LEU A 68 122.64 -35.27 -22.80
N THR A 69 122.31 -34.58 -21.71
CA THR A 69 121.26 -35.02 -20.77
C THR A 69 120.64 -33.80 -20.09
N THR A 70 119.46 -33.99 -19.48
CA THR A 70 118.73 -32.95 -18.75
C THR A 70 118.44 -33.38 -17.32
N SER A 71 118.48 -32.46 -16.36
CA SER A 71 118.17 -32.74 -14.95
C SER A 71 117.38 -31.59 -14.32
N LYS A 72 116.71 -31.86 -13.19
CA LYS A 72 116.03 -30.85 -12.37
C LYS A 72 116.62 -30.82 -10.97
N SER A 73 116.64 -29.63 -10.35
CA SER A 73 117.07 -29.43 -8.95
C SER A 73 115.96 -28.87 -8.03
N GLY A 74 114.77 -28.56 -8.57
CA GLY A 74 113.61 -27.99 -7.84
C GLY A 74 112.26 -28.53 -8.33
N THR A 75 111.21 -27.71 -8.28
CA THR A 75 109.83 -28.10 -8.65
C THR A 75 109.56 -28.18 -10.15
N GLY A 76 110.54 -27.88 -11.00
CA GLY A 76 110.43 -28.02 -12.45
C GLY A 76 110.17 -29.48 -12.89
N ASN A 77 109.67 -29.67 -14.11
CA ASN A 77 109.45 -30.99 -14.68
C ASN A 77 110.50 -31.30 -15.75
N VAL A 78 111.04 -32.51 -15.71
CA VAL A 78 111.93 -33.08 -16.75
C VAL A 78 111.44 -34.50 -16.99
N SER A 79 111.21 -34.86 -18.25
CA SER A 79 110.73 -36.16 -18.69
C SER A 79 111.64 -36.73 -19.77
N ASN A 80 111.76 -38.06 -19.85
CA ASN A 80 112.60 -38.77 -20.83
C ASN A 80 114.10 -38.36 -20.78
N ASN A 81 114.64 -38.08 -19.60
CA ASN A 81 116.04 -37.70 -19.42
C ASN A 81 116.98 -38.90 -19.51
N THR A 82 117.26 -39.33 -20.72
CA THR A 82 118.34 -40.28 -21.00
C THR A 82 119.60 -39.51 -21.40
N THR A 83 120.77 -40.13 -21.24
CA THR A 83 122.01 -39.58 -21.77
C THR A 83 122.12 -40.00 -23.22
N GLU A 84 121.99 -39.03 -24.13
CA GLU A 84 122.10 -39.27 -25.56
C GLU A 84 123.50 -38.90 -26.05
N LYS A 85 124.10 -39.77 -26.86
CA LYS A 85 125.42 -39.52 -27.45
C LYS A 85 125.23 -38.74 -28.75
N VAL A 86 125.70 -37.50 -28.77
CA VAL A 86 125.70 -36.64 -29.94
C VAL A 86 127.03 -36.79 -30.67
N ALA A 87 126.98 -37.29 -31.90
CA ALA A 87 128.16 -37.41 -32.74
C ALA A 87 128.62 -36.04 -33.25
N MET A 88 129.90 -35.94 -33.61
CA MET A 88 130.43 -34.71 -34.21
C MET A 88 129.71 -34.43 -35.54
N GLY A 89 129.09 -33.24 -35.65
CA GLY A 89 128.32 -32.81 -36.83
C GLY A 89 126.81 -32.94 -36.70
N GLU A 90 126.29 -33.59 -35.65
CA GLU A 90 124.85 -33.65 -35.40
C GLU A 90 124.30 -32.33 -34.83
N THR A 91 123.00 -32.08 -35.10
CA THR A 91 122.29 -30.89 -34.60
C THR A 91 121.48 -31.23 -33.36
N VAL A 92 121.53 -30.37 -32.35
CA VAL A 92 120.68 -30.46 -31.14
C VAL A 92 119.68 -29.30 -31.17
N THR A 93 118.39 -29.61 -30.98
CA THR A 93 117.29 -28.63 -30.93
C THR A 93 116.85 -28.41 -29.48
N ILE A 94 116.52 -27.16 -29.13
CA ILE A 94 115.91 -26.78 -27.85
C ILE A 94 114.59 -26.05 -28.14
N GLU A 95 113.48 -26.55 -27.60
CA GLU A 95 112.13 -26.04 -27.89
C GLU A 95 111.54 -25.24 -26.71
N ALA A 96 110.77 -24.19 -27.01
CA ALA A 96 110.10 -23.34 -26.03
C ALA A 96 108.67 -23.85 -25.79
N GLY A 97 108.29 -24.08 -24.52
CA GLY A 97 106.90 -24.39 -24.14
C GLY A 97 106.05 -23.14 -23.85
N ASP A 98 104.75 -23.31 -23.59
CA ASP A 98 103.75 -22.22 -23.53
C ASP A 98 104.13 -21.00 -22.68
N ASN A 99 104.82 -21.22 -21.55
CA ASN A 99 105.17 -20.18 -20.59
C ASN A 99 106.66 -19.85 -20.57
N ILE A 100 107.45 -20.37 -21.51
CA ILE A 100 108.91 -20.18 -21.60
C ILE A 100 109.27 -19.54 -22.94
N ASN A 101 110.11 -18.51 -22.91
CA ASN A 101 110.69 -17.88 -24.10
C ASN A 101 112.14 -18.36 -24.29
N ILE A 102 112.49 -18.81 -25.50
CA ILE A 102 113.87 -19.16 -25.89
C ILE A 102 114.30 -18.25 -27.05
N THR A 103 115.51 -17.68 -26.96
CA THR A 103 116.07 -16.82 -28.02
C THR A 103 117.53 -17.18 -28.27
N GLN A 104 117.89 -17.46 -29.54
CA GLN A 104 119.26 -17.71 -29.98
C GLN A 104 119.79 -16.55 -30.81
N ALA A 105 120.97 -16.05 -30.47
CA ALA A 105 121.70 -15.07 -31.27
C ALA A 105 123.18 -15.46 -31.31
N ALA A 106 123.69 -15.76 -32.52
CA ALA A 106 125.03 -16.31 -32.72
C ALA A 106 125.31 -17.52 -31.79
N LYS A 107 126.27 -17.40 -30.87
CA LYS A 107 126.71 -18.46 -29.95
C LYS A 107 126.07 -18.39 -28.56
N LYS A 108 125.01 -17.58 -28.37
CA LYS A 108 124.30 -17.42 -27.08
C LYS A 108 122.84 -17.86 -27.18
N VAL A 109 122.40 -18.65 -26.21
CA VAL A 109 120.99 -19.02 -26.00
C VAL A 109 120.51 -18.42 -24.67
N THR A 110 119.36 -17.75 -24.67
CA THR A 110 118.70 -17.22 -23.47
C THR A 110 117.37 -17.91 -23.25
N ILE A 111 117.06 -18.28 -21.99
CA ILE A 111 115.82 -18.94 -21.59
C ILE A 111 115.20 -18.12 -20.44
N ALA A 112 113.93 -17.70 -20.58
CA ALA A 112 113.21 -16.88 -19.59
C ALA A 112 111.72 -17.25 -19.49
N THR A 113 111.05 -16.91 -18.39
CA THR A 113 109.59 -17.05 -18.27
C THR A 113 108.84 -15.98 -19.06
N SER A 114 107.69 -16.33 -19.65
CA SER A 114 106.81 -15.38 -20.32
C SER A 114 106.29 -14.31 -19.34
N LEU A 115 106.18 -13.06 -19.80
CA LEU A 115 105.59 -11.96 -19.00
C LEU A 115 104.06 -12.09 -18.87
N THR A 116 103.43 -12.91 -19.71
CA THR A 116 101.99 -13.17 -19.70
C THR A 116 101.77 -14.68 -19.67
N PRO A 117 102.08 -15.35 -18.55
CA PRO A 117 101.92 -16.78 -18.50
C PRO A 117 100.43 -17.13 -18.55
N ASN A 118 100.08 -18.07 -19.41
CA ASN A 118 98.74 -18.63 -19.45
C ASN A 118 98.71 -19.90 -18.60
N PHE A 119 97.90 -19.87 -17.55
CA PHE A 119 97.70 -21.01 -16.68
C PHE A 119 96.22 -21.40 -16.75
N THR A 120 95.95 -22.65 -17.10
CA THR A 120 94.61 -23.23 -16.91
C THR A 120 94.23 -23.26 -15.42
N SER A 121 95.23 -23.39 -14.55
CA SER A 121 95.08 -23.29 -13.10
C SER A 121 96.38 -22.85 -12.44
N VAL A 122 96.29 -21.99 -11.43
CA VAL A 122 97.41 -21.61 -10.57
C VAL A 122 97.16 -22.20 -9.19
N ASP A 123 97.98 -23.18 -8.80
CA ASP A 123 97.98 -23.67 -7.42
C ASP A 123 98.86 -22.75 -6.57
N THR A 124 98.22 -21.96 -5.70
CA THR A 124 98.86 -21.03 -4.76
C THR A 124 99.02 -21.63 -3.37
N GLY A 125 98.71 -22.92 -3.20
CA GLY A 125 98.72 -23.62 -1.92
C GLY A 125 97.42 -23.45 -1.10
N ASN A 126 96.83 -22.24 -1.01
CA ASN A 126 95.73 -21.98 -0.05
C ASN A 126 94.46 -21.24 -0.56
N LEU A 127 94.42 -20.65 -1.77
CA LEU A 127 93.15 -20.15 -2.32
C LEU A 127 92.38 -21.29 -3.00
N THR A 128 91.34 -21.80 -2.34
CA THR A 128 90.41 -22.75 -2.97
C THR A 128 88.95 -22.28 -2.85
N VAL A 129 88.29 -22.03 -4.00
CA VAL A 129 86.82 -22.01 -4.08
C VAL A 129 86.36 -23.46 -4.28
N ARG A 130 85.81 -24.06 -3.23
CA ARG A 130 85.28 -25.45 -3.22
C ARG A 130 83.77 -25.41 -3.08
N GLY A 131 83.06 -26.48 -3.47
CA GLY A 131 81.64 -26.64 -3.15
C GLY A 131 81.43 -26.55 -1.64
N GLY A 132 80.81 -25.46 -1.17
CA GLY A 132 80.56 -25.17 0.24
C GLY A 132 81.60 -24.29 0.98
N GLY A 133 82.59 -23.70 0.31
CA GLY A 133 83.57 -22.79 0.95
C GLY A 133 83.07 -21.36 1.19
N LYS A 134 83.45 -20.74 2.32
CA LYS A 134 83.14 -19.34 2.68
C LYS A 134 84.28 -18.39 2.26
N VAL A 135 83.94 -17.31 1.55
CA VAL A 135 84.87 -16.23 1.15
C VAL A 135 84.72 -15.06 2.14
N ASP A 136 85.83 -14.65 2.77
CA ASP A 136 85.88 -13.46 3.63
C ASP A 136 86.40 -12.26 2.82
N PHE A 137 85.59 -11.19 2.74
CA PHE A 137 85.92 -9.97 2.00
C PHE A 137 86.46 -8.85 2.91
N GLY A 138 86.72 -9.12 4.20
CA GLY A 138 87.40 -8.19 5.12
C GLY A 138 86.57 -6.95 5.48
N GLY A 139 85.25 -7.06 5.49
CA GLY A 139 84.35 -5.92 5.71
C GLY A 139 84.32 -4.91 4.55
N ASN A 140 84.99 -5.20 3.44
CA ASN A 140 84.89 -4.40 2.23
C ASN A 140 83.50 -4.54 1.60
N ASN A 141 83.08 -3.50 0.91
CA ASN A 141 81.85 -3.53 0.12
C ASN A 141 81.98 -4.55 -1.01
N ILE A 142 81.07 -5.52 -1.06
CA ILE A 142 80.89 -6.38 -2.23
C ILE A 142 80.05 -5.58 -3.23
N THR A 143 80.66 -5.11 -4.30
CA THR A 143 79.98 -4.36 -5.36
C THR A 143 79.49 -5.30 -6.47
N ASN A 144 78.54 -4.83 -7.29
CA ASN A 144 77.96 -5.58 -8.41
C ASN A 144 77.22 -6.89 -8.03
N VAL A 145 76.54 -6.89 -6.86
CA VAL A 145 75.61 -7.95 -6.47
C VAL A 145 74.23 -7.67 -7.09
N GLY A 146 73.69 -8.63 -7.84
CA GLY A 146 72.36 -8.52 -8.45
C GLY A 146 71.21 -8.58 -7.43
N ALA A 147 69.96 -8.50 -7.92
CA ALA A 147 68.81 -8.83 -7.08
C ALA A 147 68.88 -10.33 -6.69
N PRO A 148 68.64 -10.68 -5.42
CA PRO A 148 68.64 -12.08 -5.00
C PRO A 148 67.49 -12.83 -5.68
N VAL A 149 67.75 -14.06 -6.11
CA VAL A 149 66.76 -14.96 -6.72
C VAL A 149 66.43 -16.12 -5.77
N SER A 150 67.40 -16.59 -4.99
CA SER A 150 67.24 -17.66 -3.99
C SER A 150 67.38 -17.13 -2.57
N ASP A 151 66.81 -17.84 -1.59
CA ASP A 151 66.81 -17.44 -0.17
C ASP A 151 68.22 -17.24 0.42
N ASN A 152 69.24 -17.89 -0.16
CA ASN A 152 70.63 -17.84 0.32
C ASN A 152 71.52 -16.88 -0.48
N ASP A 153 70.96 -16.15 -1.46
CA ASP A 153 71.74 -15.18 -2.22
C ASP A 153 72.13 -13.99 -1.34
N ALA A 154 73.34 -13.47 -1.56
CA ALA A 154 73.70 -12.17 -1.01
C ALA A 154 72.76 -11.10 -1.60
N THR A 155 72.29 -10.18 -0.76
CA THR A 155 71.38 -9.11 -1.19
C THR A 155 71.99 -7.74 -0.95
N THR A 156 71.52 -6.75 -1.72
CA THR A 156 71.91 -5.36 -1.55
C THR A 156 71.10 -4.70 -0.42
N LYS A 157 71.68 -3.70 0.26
CA LYS A 157 70.94 -2.89 1.25
C LYS A 157 69.68 -2.25 0.66
N LYS A 158 69.75 -1.80 -0.60
CA LYS A 158 68.62 -1.21 -1.33
C LYS A 158 67.44 -2.20 -1.43
N TYR A 159 67.71 -3.45 -1.82
CA TYR A 159 66.67 -4.46 -1.93
C TYR A 159 65.93 -4.69 -0.60
N VAL A 160 66.67 -4.71 0.52
CA VAL A 160 66.10 -4.86 1.87
C VAL A 160 65.26 -3.65 2.29
N ASP A 161 65.75 -2.44 2.02
CA ASP A 161 65.03 -1.22 2.39
C ASP A 161 63.77 -1.00 1.52
N ASP A 162 63.85 -1.28 0.21
CA ASP A 162 62.72 -1.19 -0.72
C ASP A 162 61.58 -2.18 -0.35
N GLY A 163 61.92 -3.34 0.22
CA GLY A 163 60.94 -4.33 0.69
C GLY A 163 60.25 -3.99 2.02
N ARG A 164 60.61 -2.88 2.69
CA ARG A 164 60.07 -2.52 4.01
C ARG A 164 58.72 -1.79 3.89
N THR A 165 57.70 -2.28 4.58
CA THR A 165 56.41 -1.57 4.73
C THR A 165 56.43 -0.63 5.93
N THR A 166 55.94 0.60 5.77
CA THR A 166 55.79 1.59 6.85
C THR A 166 54.30 1.86 7.11
N VAL A 167 53.85 1.78 8.36
CA VAL A 167 52.47 2.11 8.78
C VAL A 167 52.49 3.36 9.64
N ASN A 168 51.67 4.37 9.31
CA ASN A 168 51.59 5.64 10.04
C ASN A 168 50.12 5.97 10.38
N SER A 169 49.81 6.21 11.65
CA SER A 169 48.50 6.67 12.14
C SER A 169 48.70 8.00 12.86
N THR A 170 48.66 9.10 12.11
CA THR A 170 48.97 10.44 12.59
C THR A 170 47.91 11.00 13.54
N ASP A 171 46.64 10.66 13.31
CA ASP A 171 45.51 11.13 14.12
C ASP A 171 45.23 10.23 15.34
N LYS A 172 45.90 9.08 15.45
CA LYS A 172 45.72 8.06 16.50
C LYS A 172 44.38 7.32 16.43
N SER A 173 43.72 7.28 15.28
CA SER A 173 42.53 6.44 15.05
C SER A 173 42.85 4.94 15.04
N VAL A 174 44.08 4.59 14.72
CA VAL A 174 44.62 3.22 14.82
C VAL A 174 45.79 3.19 15.80
N ASN A 175 45.76 2.24 16.73
CA ASN A 175 46.85 1.89 17.62
C ASN A 175 47.77 0.87 16.91
N VAL A 176 49.09 1.10 16.96
CA VAL A 176 50.11 0.20 16.39
C VAL A 176 50.97 -0.31 17.53
N THR A 177 50.87 -1.61 17.82
CA THR A 177 51.60 -2.24 18.93
C THR A 177 52.60 -3.25 18.35
N LYS A 178 53.89 -3.11 18.70
CA LYS A 178 54.92 -4.07 18.28
C LYS A 178 54.75 -5.40 19.04
N SER A 179 54.61 -6.49 18.31
CA SER A 179 54.63 -7.87 18.83
C SER A 179 55.86 -8.62 18.30
N GLY A 180 56.74 -9.08 19.20
CA GLY A 180 57.96 -9.84 18.82
C GLY A 180 59.23 -9.01 18.60
N GLN A 181 60.38 -9.70 18.57
CA GLN A 181 61.71 -9.08 18.51
C GLN A 181 62.47 -9.34 17.21
N ASN A 182 62.17 -10.42 16.46
CA ASN A 182 62.79 -10.67 15.15
C ASN A 182 62.08 -11.79 14.34
N PRO A 183 61.36 -11.49 13.24
CA PRO A 183 60.99 -10.15 12.79
C PRO A 183 60.06 -9.46 13.80
N ALA A 184 60.03 -8.13 13.78
CA ALA A 184 59.03 -7.38 14.52
C ALA A 184 57.68 -7.53 13.79
N ASN A 185 56.71 -8.19 14.41
CA ASN A 185 55.32 -8.15 13.98
C ASN A 185 54.64 -6.92 14.61
N TYR A 186 53.53 -6.47 14.03
CA TYR A 186 52.78 -5.32 14.52
C TYR A 186 51.30 -5.66 14.52
N ASP A 187 50.66 -5.47 15.66
CA ASP A 187 49.21 -5.60 15.82
C ASP A 187 48.55 -4.22 15.63
N LEU A 188 47.57 -4.15 14.73
CA LEU A 188 46.80 -2.94 14.46
C LEU A 188 45.41 -3.08 15.07
N SER A 189 44.97 -2.08 15.83
CA SER A 189 43.60 -2.03 16.38
C SER A 189 43.01 -0.63 16.27
N VAL A 190 41.69 -0.53 16.08
CA VAL A 190 41.00 0.75 16.01
C VAL A 190 40.80 1.33 17.41
N ASN A 191 41.08 2.61 17.58
CA ASN A 191 40.83 3.35 18.81
C ASN A 191 39.35 3.75 18.90
N MET A 192 38.53 2.89 19.52
CA MET A 192 37.07 3.10 19.59
C MET A 192 36.66 4.30 20.42
N THR A 193 37.45 4.68 21.43
CA THR A 193 37.23 5.91 22.20
C THR A 193 37.37 7.16 21.32
N LYS A 194 38.36 7.18 20.43
CA LYS A 194 38.54 8.29 19.49
C LYS A 194 37.41 8.32 18.45
N VAL A 195 37.11 7.17 17.84
CA VAL A 195 36.02 7.07 16.85
C VAL A 195 34.68 7.52 17.44
N ALA A 196 34.35 7.12 18.67
CA ALA A 196 33.10 7.53 19.30
C ALA A 196 32.98 9.06 19.52
N ASN A 197 34.10 9.75 19.69
CA ASN A 197 34.13 11.19 19.95
C ASN A 197 34.25 12.05 18.68
N ASP A 198 34.86 11.50 17.61
CA ASP A 198 35.11 12.23 16.37
C ASP A 198 34.03 11.98 15.31
N VAL A 199 33.28 10.88 15.41
CA VAL A 199 32.19 10.54 14.47
C VAL A 199 30.84 10.97 15.03
N ASN A 200 30.07 11.66 14.20
CA ASN A 200 28.70 12.10 14.50
C ASN A 200 27.65 11.23 13.79
N LEU A 201 26.65 10.78 14.53
CA LEU A 201 25.38 10.30 13.99
C LEU A 201 24.57 11.49 13.48
N LYS A 202 24.19 11.47 12.19
CA LYS A 202 23.31 12.46 11.57
C LYS A 202 21.90 11.88 11.42
N TYR A 203 20.87 12.67 11.70
CA TYR A 203 19.47 12.27 11.57
C TYR A 203 18.59 13.45 11.12
N SER A 204 17.46 13.14 10.49
CA SER A 204 16.52 14.13 9.95
C SER A 204 15.10 13.86 10.45
N ALA A 205 14.32 14.92 10.61
CA ALA A 205 12.89 14.88 10.90
C ALA A 205 12.13 15.73 9.87
N ASP A 206 10.80 15.70 9.91
CA ASP A 206 9.95 16.49 9.00
C ASP A 206 10.30 17.99 9.02
N ASN A 207 10.76 18.49 10.17
CA ASN A 207 11.16 19.89 10.38
C ASN A 207 12.62 20.02 10.83
N GLY A 208 13.57 19.59 10.00
CA GLY A 208 15.00 19.91 10.15
C GLY A 208 15.90 18.71 10.42
N ASN A 209 17.21 18.98 10.57
CA ASN A 209 18.26 17.99 10.71
C ASN A 209 19.02 18.18 12.03
N GLY A 210 19.50 17.07 12.61
CA GLY A 210 20.31 17.05 13.83
C GLY A 210 21.56 16.18 13.68
N THR A 211 22.53 16.41 14.57
CA THR A 211 23.75 15.61 14.68
C THR A 211 24.11 15.40 16.14
N ASN A 212 24.51 14.19 16.53
CA ASN A 212 25.04 13.88 17.86
C ASN A 212 26.34 13.08 17.73
N LYS A 213 27.29 13.25 18.65
CA LYS A 213 28.45 12.35 18.72
C LYS A 213 27.98 10.94 19.06
N LEU A 214 28.70 9.91 18.60
CA LEU A 214 28.38 8.53 18.98
C LEU A 214 28.53 8.29 20.50
N SER A 215 29.32 9.11 21.19
CA SER A 215 29.46 9.09 22.66
C SER A 215 28.32 9.78 23.42
N GLU A 216 27.36 10.42 22.74
CA GLU A 216 26.26 11.19 23.34
C GLU A 216 24.89 10.52 23.09
N GLU A 217 23.98 10.61 24.06
CA GLU A 217 22.63 10.04 23.93
C GLU A 217 21.69 10.91 23.09
N VAL A 218 20.96 10.31 22.15
CA VAL A 218 19.90 10.99 21.39
C VAL A 218 18.57 10.91 22.15
N LYS A 219 18.04 12.07 22.57
CA LYS A 219 16.75 12.17 23.26
C LYS A 219 15.60 12.50 22.31
N PHE A 220 14.61 11.60 22.21
CA PHE A 220 13.37 11.83 21.47
C PHE A 220 12.37 12.58 22.35
N LYS A 221 11.81 13.68 21.82
CA LYS A 221 10.89 14.56 22.56
C LYS A 221 9.46 14.34 22.06
N GLY A 222 8.57 13.93 22.96
CA GLY A 222 7.12 13.86 22.70
C GLY A 222 6.46 15.24 22.54
N SER A 223 5.13 15.24 22.41
CA SER A 223 4.28 16.43 22.34
C SER A 223 3.06 16.28 23.25
N ASP A 224 2.20 17.30 23.30
CA ASP A 224 0.94 17.24 24.06
C ASP A 224 0.02 16.08 23.61
N TYR A 225 0.20 15.60 22.38
CA TYR A 225 -0.61 14.53 21.78
C TYR A 225 0.14 13.21 21.61
N ILE A 226 1.46 13.18 21.80
CA ILE A 226 2.30 11.98 21.57
C ILE A 226 3.25 11.78 22.74
N ASN A 227 3.15 10.62 23.38
CA ASN A 227 4.08 10.14 24.39
C ASN A 227 5.19 9.30 23.76
N THR A 228 6.44 9.52 24.19
CA THR A 228 7.62 8.74 23.79
C THR A 228 8.16 7.93 24.96
N THR A 229 8.42 6.63 24.76
CA THR A 229 9.01 5.73 25.77
C THR A 229 10.24 5.03 25.23
N ALA A 230 11.26 4.80 26.06
CA ALA A 230 12.44 4.01 25.68
C ALA A 230 12.71 2.90 26.69
N LYS A 231 12.95 1.67 26.21
CA LYS A 231 13.32 0.51 27.04
C LYS A 231 14.11 -0.49 26.20
N ASN A 232 15.27 -0.94 26.69
CA ASN A 232 16.06 -2.04 26.10
C ASN A 232 16.29 -1.95 24.58
N GLY A 233 16.66 -0.79 24.06
CA GLY A 233 16.96 -0.60 22.63
C GLY A 233 15.75 -0.30 21.74
N GLU A 234 14.53 -0.28 22.30
CA GLU A 234 13.32 0.11 21.58
C GLU A 234 12.85 1.51 21.99
N ILE A 235 12.28 2.23 21.02
CA ILE A 235 11.60 3.52 21.22
C ILE A 235 10.17 3.38 20.73
N GLY A 236 9.20 3.64 21.61
CA GLY A 236 7.77 3.60 21.32
C GLY A 236 7.16 4.99 21.24
N PHE A 237 6.13 5.14 20.40
CA PHE A 237 5.31 6.34 20.24
C PHE A 237 3.83 5.96 20.41
N ASP A 238 3.11 6.59 21.34
CA ASP A 238 1.66 6.38 21.54
C ASP A 238 0.92 7.71 21.68
N LEU A 239 -0.37 7.73 21.36
CA LEU A 239 -1.25 8.87 21.59
C LEU A 239 -1.38 9.16 23.08
N SER A 240 -1.30 10.44 23.45
CA SER A 240 -1.55 10.90 24.81
C SER A 240 -3.03 10.74 25.19
N GLN A 241 -3.32 10.73 26.49
CA GLN A 241 -4.70 10.69 26.98
C GLN A 241 -5.53 11.87 26.44
N ALA A 242 -4.93 13.07 26.37
CA ALA A 242 -5.60 14.25 25.84
C ALA A 242 -6.01 14.10 24.35
N ALA A 243 -5.22 13.37 23.55
CA ALA A 243 -5.60 13.07 22.17
C ALA A 243 -6.78 12.08 22.12
N LYS A 244 -6.74 11.03 22.96
CA LYS A 244 -7.80 10.01 23.06
C LYS A 244 -9.14 10.64 23.49
N ASP A 245 -9.13 11.49 24.50
CA ASP A 245 -10.33 12.18 24.99
C ASP A 245 -10.98 13.10 23.93
N LYS A 246 -10.18 13.78 23.11
CA LYS A 246 -10.72 14.64 22.04
C LYS A 246 -11.44 13.83 20.96
N LEU A 247 -10.92 12.65 20.61
CA LEU A 247 -11.53 11.77 19.62
C LEU A 247 -12.87 11.22 20.12
N ASP A 248 -12.91 10.77 21.37
CA ASP A 248 -14.13 10.22 21.98
C ASP A 248 -15.25 11.26 22.09
N ASN A 249 -14.92 12.53 22.36
CA ASN A 249 -15.88 13.62 22.38
C ASN A 249 -16.43 13.97 20.98
N ALA A 250 -15.66 13.77 19.90
CA ALA A 250 -16.09 14.13 18.56
C ALA A 250 -17.21 13.21 18.02
N VAL A 251 -17.23 11.94 18.41
CA VAL A 251 -18.19 10.92 17.91
C VAL A 251 -19.56 10.99 18.60
N GLN A 252 -19.66 11.66 19.76
CA GLN A 252 -20.80 11.56 20.67
C GLN A 252 -21.85 12.69 20.58
N ASN A 253 -21.68 13.68 19.70
CA ASN A 253 -22.42 14.95 19.74
C ASN A 253 -23.75 15.02 18.95
N PHE A 254 -24.63 14.01 18.95
CA PHE A 254 -25.93 14.13 18.23
C PHE A 254 -27.10 13.53 19.03
N THR A 255 -28.11 14.36 19.35
CA THR A 255 -29.32 13.97 20.10
C THR A 255 -30.56 14.14 19.23
N VAL A 256 -31.41 13.10 19.20
CA VAL A 256 -32.77 13.16 18.61
C VAL A 256 -33.80 13.07 19.73
N GLY A 257 -34.73 14.04 19.77
CA GLY A 257 -35.76 14.13 20.80
C GLY A 257 -37.19 14.20 20.24
N ALA A 258 -38.17 14.00 21.11
CA ALA A 258 -39.58 14.22 20.82
C ALA A 258 -40.23 14.96 22.00
N ASP A 259 -40.08 16.28 22.01
CA ASP A 259 -40.79 17.19 22.93
C ASP A 259 -40.69 18.62 22.41
N LYS A 260 -41.78 19.37 22.52
CA LYS A 260 -41.84 20.79 22.21
C LYS A 260 -41.03 21.66 23.17
N ASN A 261 -40.90 21.23 24.42
CA ASN A 261 -40.27 21.99 25.50
C ASN A 261 -38.81 21.63 25.75
N ASN A 262 -38.25 20.76 24.91
CA ASN A 262 -36.90 20.21 25.04
C ASN A 262 -36.62 19.49 26.38
N GLN A 263 -37.64 18.97 27.06
CA GLN A 263 -37.53 18.32 28.37
C GLN A 263 -37.54 16.79 28.31
N ALA A 264 -38.17 16.18 27.30
CA ALA A 264 -38.03 14.74 27.12
C ALA A 264 -36.56 14.40 26.88
N THR A 265 -36.04 13.43 27.62
CA THR A 265 -34.72 12.84 27.38
C THR A 265 -34.78 12.21 26.00
N GLY A 266 -34.28 12.92 24.98
CA GLY A 266 -33.96 12.29 23.70
C GLY A 266 -32.96 11.16 23.93
N LEU A 267 -32.70 10.37 22.88
CA LEU A 267 -31.58 9.44 22.90
C LEU A 267 -30.29 10.23 23.11
N ASN A 268 -29.81 10.28 24.36
CA ASN A 268 -28.73 11.17 24.75
C ASN A 268 -27.41 10.42 24.71
N ILE A 269 -26.58 10.74 23.71
CA ILE A 269 -25.13 10.69 23.84
C ILE A 269 -24.67 12.16 23.77
N THR A 270 -23.85 12.54 24.73
CA THR A 270 -23.73 13.91 25.26
C THR A 270 -23.17 14.94 24.26
N ASN A 271 -23.72 16.16 24.33
CA ASN A 271 -23.08 17.46 24.00
C ASN A 271 -23.02 17.97 22.54
N GLY A 272 -24.04 17.71 21.71
CA GLY A 272 -24.23 18.43 20.45
C GLY A 272 -25.67 18.81 20.11
N GLY A 273 -25.83 19.50 18.97
CA GLY A 273 -27.11 20.08 18.53
C GLY A 273 -28.25 19.07 18.49
N ARG A 274 -29.42 19.49 18.98
CA ARG A 274 -30.61 18.66 19.12
C ARG A 274 -31.52 18.78 17.88
N PHE A 275 -32.06 17.66 17.42
CA PHE A 275 -33.11 17.60 16.39
C PHE A 275 -34.39 17.03 17.01
N ASP A 276 -35.49 17.81 17.00
CA ASP A 276 -36.77 17.42 17.59
C ASP A 276 -37.84 17.12 16.54
N ILE A 277 -38.63 16.07 16.78
CA ILE A 277 -39.86 15.77 16.06
C ILE A 277 -41.02 16.27 16.92
N VAL A 278 -41.72 17.32 16.48
CA VAL A 278 -42.75 18.02 17.27
C VAL A 278 -44.09 18.09 16.54
N GLY A 279 -45.17 17.68 17.21
CA GLY A 279 -46.54 17.93 16.75
C GLY A 279 -46.89 19.43 16.82
N LYS A 280 -47.52 19.97 15.76
CA LYS A 280 -47.95 21.37 15.72
C LYS A 280 -49.04 21.64 16.78
N GLU A 281 -48.97 22.82 17.40
CA GLU A 281 -49.94 23.28 18.41
C GLU A 281 -51.39 23.24 17.87
N ASN A 282 -52.34 22.76 18.68
CA ASN A 282 -53.76 22.58 18.32
C ASN A 282 -54.02 21.66 17.11
N ASN A 283 -53.08 20.79 16.77
CA ASN A 283 -53.26 19.76 15.75
C ASN A 283 -53.66 18.43 16.40
N TYR A 284 -54.10 17.47 15.59
CA TYR A 284 -54.50 16.14 16.05
C TYR A 284 -53.35 15.18 16.33
N ILE A 285 -52.07 15.60 16.25
CA ILE A 285 -50.88 14.73 16.35
C ILE A 285 -50.09 14.99 17.65
N GLU A 286 -49.65 13.91 18.31
CA GLU A 286 -48.76 13.91 19.47
C GLU A 286 -47.52 13.04 19.26
N THR A 287 -46.42 13.36 19.96
CA THR A 287 -45.11 12.67 19.86
C THR A 287 -44.52 12.41 21.25
N ALA A 288 -43.92 11.24 21.50
CA ALA A 288 -43.29 10.90 22.78
C ALA A 288 -42.00 10.08 22.61
N VAL A 289 -41.10 10.14 23.60
CA VAL A 289 -39.90 9.28 23.69
C VAL A 289 -40.12 8.19 24.72
N GLU A 290 -39.84 6.93 24.35
CA GLU A 290 -39.86 5.79 25.27
C GLU A 290 -38.59 4.94 25.06
N GLY A 291 -37.67 4.99 26.03
CA GLY A 291 -36.37 4.31 25.94
C GLY A 291 -35.55 4.83 24.76
N SER A 292 -35.40 3.99 23.73
CA SER A 292 -34.67 4.31 22.49
C SER A 292 -35.58 4.58 21.28
N ASN A 293 -36.89 4.71 21.49
CA ASN A 293 -37.86 4.90 20.42
C ASN A 293 -38.58 6.25 20.52
N ILE A 294 -39.06 6.74 19.37
CA ILE A 294 -39.96 7.89 19.26
C ILE A 294 -41.28 7.40 18.67
N THR A 295 -42.41 7.73 19.32
CA THR A 295 -43.76 7.40 18.85
C THR A 295 -44.48 8.65 18.31
N VAL A 296 -45.36 8.47 17.31
CA VAL A 296 -46.18 9.53 16.69
C VAL A 296 -47.62 9.02 16.51
N GLY A 297 -48.62 9.73 17.05
CA GLY A 297 -50.02 9.26 17.07
C GLY A 297 -51.07 10.37 17.06
N LEU A 298 -52.36 10.00 17.07
CA LEU A 298 -53.50 10.94 17.17
C LEU A 298 -53.84 11.23 18.64
N ASN A 299 -54.20 12.48 18.96
CA ASN A 299 -54.60 12.86 20.31
C ASN A 299 -56.08 12.53 20.64
N ALA A 300 -56.42 12.60 21.92
CA ALA A 300 -57.75 12.28 22.43
C ALA A 300 -58.88 13.11 21.79
N ASN A 301 -58.64 14.40 21.54
CA ASN A 301 -59.63 15.29 20.92
C ASN A 301 -60.00 14.83 19.50
N ALA A 302 -59.02 14.35 18.73
CA ALA A 302 -59.24 13.80 17.39
C ALA A 302 -60.16 12.57 17.47
N THR A 303 -59.82 11.66 18.38
CA THR A 303 -60.52 10.39 18.56
C THR A 303 -61.97 10.60 18.99
N GLU A 304 -62.23 11.48 19.97
CA GLU A 304 -63.59 11.77 20.44
C GLU A 304 -64.49 12.43 19.39
N ALA A 305 -63.93 13.33 18.56
CA ALA A 305 -64.70 13.99 17.51
C ALA A 305 -65.17 12.98 16.44
N ILE A 306 -64.29 12.04 16.08
CA ILE A 306 -64.60 10.95 15.14
C ILE A 306 -65.69 10.04 15.73
N GLU A 307 -65.62 9.70 17.02
CA GLU A 307 -66.64 8.87 17.67
C GLU A 307 -68.02 9.54 17.73
N LYS A 308 -68.08 10.86 18.00
CA LYS A 308 -69.36 11.60 18.00
C LYS A 308 -70.00 11.66 16.63
N ALA A 309 -69.22 11.86 15.57
CA ALA A 309 -69.74 11.87 14.20
C ALA A 309 -70.37 10.51 13.81
N HIS A 310 -69.77 9.39 14.23
CA HIS A 310 -70.30 8.04 14.00
C HIS A 310 -71.63 7.73 14.69
N LYS A 311 -72.13 8.59 15.60
CA LYS A 311 -73.42 8.37 16.28
C LYS A 311 -74.63 8.82 15.46
N GLY A 312 -74.45 9.63 14.41
CA GLY A 312 -75.54 10.02 13.49
C GLY A 312 -76.51 11.09 14.01
N PHE A 313 -77.70 11.16 13.40
CA PHE A 313 -78.82 12.05 13.78
C PHE A 313 -80.09 11.23 14.06
N GLY A 314 -80.87 11.61 15.08
CA GLY A 314 -82.08 10.87 15.46
C GLY A 314 -83.26 11.74 15.90
N LEU A 315 -84.47 11.18 15.80
CA LEU A 315 -85.75 11.78 16.20
C LEU A 315 -86.49 10.86 17.19
N LYS A 316 -87.18 11.46 18.15
CA LYS A 316 -88.03 10.77 19.13
C LYS A 316 -89.48 11.22 18.93
N ALA A 317 -90.40 10.26 18.78
CA ALA A 317 -91.83 10.54 18.67
C ALA A 317 -92.50 10.63 20.05
N GLU A 318 -93.74 11.17 20.09
CA GLU A 318 -94.52 11.35 21.32
C GLU A 318 -94.87 10.03 22.01
N ASP A 319 -94.97 8.94 21.24
CA ASP A 319 -95.18 7.57 21.75
C ASP A 319 -93.95 7.01 22.52
N GLY A 320 -92.82 7.72 22.50
CA GLY A 320 -91.58 7.36 23.18
C GLY A 320 -90.57 6.60 22.33
N ASN A 321 -90.93 6.20 21.10
CA ASN A 321 -90.04 5.49 20.18
C ASN A 321 -88.99 6.44 19.57
N ASN A 322 -87.80 5.91 19.26
CA ASN A 322 -86.68 6.66 18.68
C ASN A 322 -86.24 6.03 17.37
N ILE A 323 -85.78 6.86 16.43
CA ILE A 323 -85.09 6.43 15.21
C ILE A 323 -83.79 7.23 15.06
N THR A 324 -82.70 6.56 14.69
CA THR A 324 -81.39 7.19 14.42
C THR A 324 -80.85 6.65 13.12
N HIS A 325 -80.30 7.55 12.30
CA HIS A 325 -79.64 7.25 11.04
C HIS A 325 -78.22 7.82 11.02
N GLN A 326 -77.32 7.21 10.27
CA GLN A 326 -75.98 7.77 10.08
C GLN A 326 -76.06 9.10 9.33
N LEU A 327 -75.09 10.00 9.57
CA LEU A 327 -75.05 11.28 8.84
C LEU A 327 -74.98 11.01 7.33
N GLY A 328 -75.94 11.56 6.58
CA GLY A 328 -76.08 11.35 5.13
C GLY A 328 -77.22 10.41 4.73
N GLU A 329 -77.79 9.65 5.66
CA GLU A 329 -78.99 8.83 5.42
C GLU A 329 -80.29 9.61 5.73
N PRO A 330 -81.35 9.48 4.90
CA PRO A 330 -82.60 10.20 5.11
C PRO A 330 -83.48 9.53 6.19
N ILE A 331 -84.22 10.35 6.94
CA ILE A 331 -85.33 9.91 7.81
C ILE A 331 -86.64 10.32 7.13
N GLU A 332 -87.55 9.38 6.89
CA GLU A 332 -88.83 9.65 6.23
C GLU A 332 -89.84 10.33 7.19
N VAL A 333 -90.56 11.34 6.68
CA VAL A 333 -91.66 12.00 7.40
C VAL A 333 -92.95 11.73 6.65
N VAL A 334 -93.85 10.96 7.26
CA VAL A 334 -95.13 10.52 6.66
C VAL A 334 -96.33 11.14 7.39
N GLY A 335 -97.45 11.29 6.68
CA GLY A 335 -98.73 11.60 7.30
C GLY A 335 -99.27 10.39 8.07
N GLY A 336 -99.75 10.60 9.29
CA GLY A 336 -100.29 9.50 10.12
C GLY A 336 -101.59 8.89 9.58
N ASN A 337 -102.27 9.56 8.66
CA ASN A 337 -103.45 9.08 7.93
C ASN A 337 -103.62 9.87 6.61
N SER A 338 -104.66 9.56 5.85
CA SER A 338 -104.95 10.18 4.55
C SER A 338 -105.41 11.64 4.61
N ASN A 339 -105.59 12.25 5.79
CA ASN A 339 -105.94 13.67 5.93
C ASN A 339 -104.71 14.57 6.02
N LEU A 340 -103.52 14.01 6.24
CA LEU A 340 -102.26 14.73 6.25
C LEU A 340 -101.41 14.32 5.05
N ASN A 341 -100.90 15.30 4.32
CA ASN A 341 -99.85 15.08 3.33
C ASN A 341 -98.52 15.65 3.84
N THR A 342 -97.44 14.97 3.52
CA THR A 342 -96.08 15.43 3.76
C THR A 342 -95.35 15.53 2.42
N THR A 343 -94.67 16.63 2.18
CA THR A 343 -93.87 16.85 0.96
C THR A 343 -92.57 17.56 1.32
N VAL A 344 -91.50 17.26 0.58
CA VAL A 344 -90.26 18.03 0.66
C VAL A 344 -90.21 18.96 -0.54
N ALA A 345 -90.21 20.27 -0.28
CA ALA A 345 -90.06 21.30 -1.29
C ALA A 345 -89.36 22.51 -0.67
N ASP A 346 -88.48 23.16 -1.42
CA ASP A 346 -87.75 24.36 -0.99
C ASP A 346 -86.90 24.16 0.29
N GLY A 347 -86.32 22.98 0.46
CA GLY A 347 -85.51 22.62 1.64
C GLY A 347 -86.30 22.51 2.95
N LYS A 348 -87.64 22.46 2.88
CA LYS A 348 -88.54 22.33 4.04
C LYS A 348 -89.37 21.06 3.92
N VAL A 349 -89.65 20.44 5.05
CA VAL A 349 -90.71 19.44 5.17
C VAL A 349 -92.02 20.19 5.37
N LYS A 350 -92.90 20.16 4.36
CA LYS A 350 -94.24 20.76 4.43
C LYS A 350 -95.21 19.67 4.88
N ILE A 351 -96.00 19.96 5.91
CA ILE A 351 -97.06 19.10 6.42
C ILE A 351 -98.36 19.87 6.26
N ASN A 352 -99.29 19.37 5.46
CA ASN A 352 -100.55 20.06 5.18
C ASN A 352 -101.74 19.16 5.49
N LEU A 353 -102.85 19.79 5.89
CA LEU A 353 -104.16 19.18 5.81
C LEU A 353 -104.59 19.07 4.34
N ASN A 354 -105.21 17.95 3.98
CA ASN A 354 -105.79 17.80 2.65
C ASN A 354 -107.04 18.68 2.49
N ASN A 355 -107.25 19.17 1.27
CA ASN A 355 -108.39 20.03 0.95
C ASN A 355 -109.74 19.30 1.11
N THR A 356 -109.73 17.97 0.99
CA THR A 356 -110.87 17.12 1.32
C THR A 356 -110.49 16.30 2.54
N LEU A 357 -111.33 16.39 3.57
CA LEU A 357 -111.16 15.64 4.80
C LEU A 357 -112.17 14.52 4.84
N ASP A 358 -111.69 13.29 4.85
CA ASP A 358 -112.49 12.13 5.20
C ASP A 358 -112.25 11.80 6.67
N LEU A 359 -113.20 12.21 7.51
CA LEU A 359 -113.14 11.96 8.94
C LEU A 359 -113.67 10.56 9.29
N THR A 360 -114.08 9.76 8.29
CA THR A 360 -114.75 8.47 8.43
C THR A 360 -116.09 8.55 9.15
N ASN A 361 -116.76 7.40 9.34
CA ASN A 361 -118.04 7.32 10.05
C ASN A 361 -117.96 7.72 11.53
N ALA A 362 -116.79 7.64 12.15
CA ALA A 362 -116.56 8.09 13.53
C ALA A 362 -116.24 9.58 13.62
N GLY A 363 -115.95 10.20 12.48
CA GLY A 363 -115.57 11.59 12.37
C GLY A 363 -116.72 12.55 12.57
N SER A 364 -116.41 13.71 13.14
CA SER A 364 -117.33 14.84 13.19
C SER A 364 -116.57 16.15 13.17
N VAL A 365 -117.20 17.18 12.62
CA VAL A 365 -116.77 18.57 12.75
C VAL A 365 -117.70 19.22 13.78
N LYS A 366 -117.13 19.72 14.87
CA LYS A 366 -117.88 20.37 15.94
C LYS A 366 -117.45 21.82 16.10
N LEU A 367 -118.38 22.75 15.87
CA LEU A 367 -118.20 24.19 16.08
C LEU A 367 -119.23 24.66 17.13
N GLY A 368 -118.79 24.76 18.38
CA GLY A 368 -119.68 25.07 19.51
C GLY A 368 -120.80 24.03 19.63
N ASP A 369 -122.05 24.50 19.58
CA ASP A 369 -123.25 23.65 19.61
C ASP A 369 -123.60 23.03 18.25
N THR A 370 -122.95 23.43 17.16
CA THR A 370 -123.16 22.86 15.83
C THR A 370 -122.28 21.65 15.64
N THR A 371 -122.88 20.53 15.26
CA THR A 371 -122.17 19.32 14.86
C THR A 371 -122.56 18.97 13.43
N LEU A 372 -121.55 18.84 12.56
CA LEU A 372 -121.67 18.23 11.26
C LEU A 372 -121.00 16.85 11.33
N ASN A 373 -121.79 15.81 11.14
CA ASN A 373 -121.31 14.44 11.15
C ASN A 373 -122.06 13.62 10.09
N ASN A 374 -121.85 12.31 10.11
CA ASN A 374 -122.48 11.40 9.17
C ASN A 374 -124.03 11.38 9.24
N SER A 375 -124.65 11.98 10.25
CA SER A 375 -126.11 12.13 10.36
C SER A 375 -126.65 13.44 9.75
N GLY A 376 -125.78 14.40 9.40
CA GLY A 376 -126.14 15.72 8.89
C GLY A 376 -125.69 16.86 9.81
N LEU A 377 -126.35 18.01 9.70
CA LEU A 377 -126.10 19.20 10.53
C LEU A 377 -127.10 19.22 11.70
N THR A 378 -126.58 19.27 12.91
CA THR A 378 -127.40 19.45 14.12
C THR A 378 -126.88 20.64 14.92
N ILE A 379 -127.78 21.57 15.27
CA ILE A 379 -127.51 22.58 16.30
C ILE A 379 -128.17 22.09 17.57
N ASN A 380 -127.37 21.86 18.62
CA ASN A 380 -127.90 21.42 19.90
C ASN A 380 -128.95 22.42 20.42
N ASN A 381 -130.13 21.93 20.83
CA ASN A 381 -131.30 22.75 21.22
C ASN A 381 -131.79 23.75 20.15
N GLY A 382 -131.43 23.54 18.89
CA GLY A 382 -131.75 24.42 17.77
C GLY A 382 -132.28 23.66 16.55
N PRO A 383 -132.32 24.32 15.38
CA PRO A 383 -132.68 23.67 14.15
C PRO A 383 -131.69 22.56 13.75
N SER A 384 -132.18 21.56 13.02
CA SER A 384 -131.34 20.54 12.40
C SER A 384 -131.74 20.29 10.95
N VAL A 385 -130.75 19.87 10.16
CA VAL A 385 -130.92 19.37 8.79
C VAL A 385 -130.25 18.01 8.75
N THR A 386 -131.07 16.96 8.82
CA THR A 386 -130.60 15.58 8.79
C THR A 386 -131.14 14.89 7.54
N LYS A 387 -130.65 13.68 7.29
CA LYS A 387 -131.21 12.79 6.26
C LYS A 387 -132.72 12.53 6.43
N ASP A 388 -133.26 12.72 7.63
CA ASP A 388 -134.68 12.49 7.94
C ASP A 388 -135.54 13.76 7.72
N GLY A 389 -134.92 14.90 7.41
CA GLY A 389 -135.59 16.15 7.08
C GLY A 389 -135.08 17.37 7.86
N ILE A 390 -135.86 18.46 7.81
CA ILE A 390 -135.56 19.72 8.50
C ILE A 390 -136.43 19.81 9.76
N ASN A 391 -135.79 19.97 10.92
CA ASN A 391 -136.46 20.35 12.14
C ASN A 391 -136.13 21.80 12.47
N ALA A 392 -137.13 22.68 12.53
CA ALA A 392 -136.93 24.09 12.84
C ALA A 392 -136.59 24.37 14.32
N GLY A 393 -136.54 23.34 15.18
CA GLY A 393 -136.14 23.48 16.58
C GLY A 393 -137.10 24.36 17.39
N ASN A 394 -138.41 24.26 17.09
CA ASN A 394 -139.48 25.12 17.63
C ASN A 394 -139.22 26.63 17.45
N LYS A 395 -138.45 27.01 16.43
CA LYS A 395 -138.26 28.41 16.03
C LYS A 395 -139.16 28.74 14.84
N THR A 396 -139.52 30.02 14.72
CA THR A 396 -140.16 30.53 13.52
C THR A 396 -139.21 30.40 12.33
N ILE A 397 -139.72 29.91 11.19
CA ILE A 397 -139.01 29.98 9.93
C ILE A 397 -139.38 31.33 9.30
N THR A 398 -138.43 32.27 9.31
CA THR A 398 -138.60 33.59 8.70
C THR A 398 -138.08 33.59 7.26
N ASN A 399 -138.38 34.65 6.50
CA ASN A 399 -138.02 34.78 5.08
C ASN A 399 -138.60 33.66 4.18
N VAL A 400 -139.75 33.11 4.57
CA VAL A 400 -140.52 32.19 3.73
C VAL A 400 -141.28 33.02 2.70
N ALA A 401 -140.86 32.94 1.44
CA ALA A 401 -141.59 33.55 0.32
C ALA A 401 -142.98 32.93 0.17
N ASN A 402 -143.91 33.61 -0.51
CA ASN A 402 -145.24 33.07 -0.75
C ASN A 402 -145.15 31.72 -1.46
N GLY A 403 -145.73 30.67 -0.87
CA GLY A 403 -145.82 29.36 -1.48
C GLY A 403 -146.71 29.41 -2.72
N THR A 404 -146.22 28.87 -3.83
CA THR A 404 -146.95 28.84 -5.12
C THR A 404 -147.32 27.42 -5.53
N ASN A 405 -146.50 26.43 -5.15
CA ASN A 405 -146.73 25.01 -5.39
C ASN A 405 -147.32 24.32 -4.16
N GLY A 406 -147.99 23.18 -4.37
CA GLY A 406 -148.72 22.47 -3.31
C GLY A 406 -147.86 21.94 -2.15
N THR A 407 -146.53 21.91 -2.29
CA THR A 407 -145.58 21.49 -1.24
C THR A 407 -144.73 22.64 -0.71
N ASP A 408 -144.96 23.86 -1.17
CA ASP A 408 -144.27 25.04 -0.64
C ASP A 408 -144.85 25.37 0.74
N ALA A 409 -144.01 25.91 1.63
CA ALA A 409 -144.49 26.45 2.89
C ALA A 409 -145.30 27.74 2.64
N VAL A 410 -146.43 27.89 3.35
CA VAL A 410 -147.28 29.08 3.30
C VAL A 410 -146.82 30.07 4.39
N ASN A 411 -146.66 31.34 4.04
CA ASN A 411 -146.31 32.39 5.01
C ASN A 411 -147.54 33.12 5.58
N LEU A 412 -147.32 33.94 6.61
CA LEU A 412 -148.40 34.62 7.31
C LEU A 412 -149.14 35.65 6.43
N ASP A 413 -148.46 36.26 5.46
CA ASP A 413 -149.08 37.23 4.55
C ASP A 413 -150.11 36.57 3.64
N GLN A 414 -149.82 35.36 3.14
CA GLN A 414 -150.78 34.56 2.39
C GLN A 414 -152.01 34.19 3.23
N LEU A 415 -151.83 33.89 4.52
CA LEU A 415 -152.94 33.60 5.43
C LEU A 415 -153.80 34.85 5.67
N ASN A 416 -153.16 35.99 5.96
CA ASN A 416 -153.86 37.25 6.24
C ASN A 416 -154.65 37.77 5.02
N ALA A 417 -154.10 37.63 3.80
CA ALA A 417 -154.78 38.05 2.58
C ALA A 417 -156.15 37.36 2.41
N SER A 418 -156.27 36.09 2.81
CA SER A 418 -157.50 35.31 2.69
C SER A 418 -158.66 35.80 3.60
N ILE A 419 -158.38 36.58 4.65
CA ILE A 419 -159.35 36.94 5.70
C ILE A 419 -160.07 38.30 5.42
N SER A 420 -159.61 39.11 4.46
CA SER A 420 -160.03 40.53 4.32
C SER A 420 -161.25 40.82 3.41
N THR A 421 -161.92 39.82 2.83
CA THR A 421 -162.94 39.99 1.77
C THR A 421 -164.43 40.02 2.17
N GLU A 422 -164.83 39.98 3.45
CA GLU A 422 -166.25 40.02 3.90
C GLU A 422 -166.65 41.33 4.65
N LYS A 423 -167.56 42.18 4.11
CA LYS A 423 -168.23 43.29 4.84
C LYS A 423 -169.63 43.64 4.27
N VAL A 424 -170.67 43.80 5.12
CA VAL A 424 -172.12 43.91 4.79
C VAL A 424 -172.65 45.37 4.71
N VAL A 425 -173.66 45.68 3.87
CA VAL A 425 -174.32 47.02 3.66
C VAL A 425 -175.78 47.06 4.21
N LYS A 426 -176.27 48.23 4.72
CA LYS A 426 -177.61 48.48 5.36
C LYS A 426 -178.76 48.92 4.40
N LYS A 427 -180.05 48.71 4.76
CA LYS A 427 -181.25 49.51 4.35
C LYS A 427 -182.36 49.56 5.43
N ALA A 428 -183.21 50.60 5.35
CA ALA A 428 -184.18 51.08 6.36
C ALA A 428 -185.59 50.44 6.30
N ASP A 429 -186.31 50.61 7.41
CA ASP A 429 -187.69 50.27 7.76
C ASP A 429 -187.91 48.91 8.46
N GLU A 430 -188.32 49.04 9.74
CA GLU A 430 -188.57 48.05 10.81
C GLU A 430 -187.34 47.46 11.54
N ASP A 431 -187.11 48.02 12.73
CA ASP A 431 -186.02 47.77 13.66
C ASP A 431 -185.85 46.30 14.10
N ASN A 432 -184.66 45.75 13.85
CA ASN A 432 -183.77 45.35 14.94
C ASN A 432 -182.30 45.30 14.47
N ILE A 433 -181.65 46.45 14.58
CA ILE A 433 -180.20 46.59 14.46
C ILE A 433 -179.55 45.76 15.57
N ALA A 434 -178.90 44.65 15.22
CA ALA A 434 -177.75 44.21 16.00
C ALA A 434 -176.54 45.00 15.52
N THR A 435 -176.25 46.12 16.18
CA THR A 435 -174.87 46.61 16.23
C THR A 435 -174.07 45.54 16.94
N VAL A 436 -173.13 44.91 16.22
CA VAL A 436 -171.94 44.35 16.88
C VAL A 436 -170.77 45.23 16.47
N THR A 437 -170.43 46.06 17.44
CA THR A 437 -169.22 46.86 17.60
C THR A 437 -167.99 45.99 17.41
N THR A 438 -166.98 46.53 16.74
CA THR A 438 -165.63 45.97 16.77
C THR A 438 -165.10 46.01 18.20
N GLN A 439 -164.70 44.85 18.73
CA GLN A 439 -163.66 44.80 19.72
C GLN A 439 -162.67 43.72 19.29
N SER A 440 -161.40 44.14 19.22
CA SER A 440 -160.24 43.30 18.93
C SER A 440 -160.36 41.92 19.59
N GLY A 441 -160.33 40.86 18.78
CA GLY A 441 -159.82 39.56 19.22
C GLY A 441 -160.54 38.79 20.35
N LYS A 442 -161.86 38.92 20.58
CA LYS A 442 -162.69 37.84 21.18
C LYS A 442 -164.21 37.98 20.88
N MET A 443 -164.86 36.86 20.54
CA MET A 443 -166.24 36.70 20.01
C MET A 443 -167.40 37.10 20.96
N PRO A 444 -168.59 37.49 20.44
CA PRO A 444 -169.78 37.88 21.21
C PRO A 444 -170.60 36.70 21.79
N VAL A 445 -171.19 36.88 22.99
CA VAL A 445 -172.15 35.95 23.63
C VAL A 445 -173.58 36.48 23.52
N ARG A 446 -174.50 35.62 23.07
CA ARG A 446 -175.92 35.87 22.79
C ARG A 446 -176.75 35.85 24.09
N LYS A 447 -177.43 36.94 24.47
CA LYS A 447 -178.59 36.87 25.40
C LYS A 447 -179.88 36.83 24.58
N VAL A 448 -180.58 35.70 24.64
CA VAL A 448 -181.90 35.52 24.00
C VAL A 448 -182.98 35.80 25.05
N LYS A 449 -183.84 36.80 24.82
CA LYS A 449 -185.13 36.93 25.49
C LYS A 449 -186.23 36.71 24.44
N PRO A 450 -186.99 35.61 24.49
CA PRO A 450 -188.13 35.43 23.59
C PRO A 450 -189.28 36.39 23.92
N MET A 451 -189.89 36.87 22.85
CA MET A 451 -191.02 37.79 22.77
C MET A 451 -192.27 37.29 23.49
N LYS A 452 -193.01 38.22 24.10
CA LYS A 452 -194.47 38.22 23.97
C LYS A 452 -194.82 39.28 22.94
N SER A 453 -195.48 38.88 21.86
CA SER A 453 -196.50 39.73 21.26
C SER A 453 -197.64 38.84 20.78
N ALA A 454 -198.75 38.94 21.49
CA ALA A 454 -200.01 38.35 21.11
C ALA A 454 -200.62 39.25 20.03
N TYR A 455 -201.22 38.68 18.99
CA TYR A 455 -202.54 39.18 18.61
C TYR A 455 -203.52 38.05 18.38
N ARG A 456 -204.63 38.22 19.07
CA ARG A 456 -205.70 37.27 19.31
C ARG A 456 -206.68 37.37 18.14
N LYS A 457 -207.44 36.30 17.94
CA LYS A 457 -208.87 36.43 17.64
C LYS A 457 -209.54 37.15 18.82
N MET A 458 -209.54 38.47 18.74
CA MET A 458 -210.55 39.50 18.98
C MET A 458 -209.86 40.70 18.35
N LEU A 459 -210.01 40.86 17.03
CA LEU A 459 -211.11 41.47 16.27
C LEU A 459 -210.55 42.76 15.68
#